data_AF-A0A150R7A8-F1
#
_entry.id   AF-A0A150R7A8-F1
#
_cell.length_a   1.000
_cell.length_b   1.000
_cell.length_c   1.000
_cell.angle_alpha   90.00
_cell.angle_beta   90.00
_cell.angle_gamma   90.00
#
_symmetry.space_group_name_H-M   'P 1'
#
loop_
_entity.id
_entity.type
_entity.pdbx_description
1 polymer ?
#
loop_
_entity_poly.entity_id
_entity_poly.type
_entity_poly.pdbx_seq_one_letter_code
_entity_poly.pdbx_strand_id
1 'polypeptide(L)'
;MLERIERGDLWEHAQPDEAIERAASDVLGRSPSWSPEVDIWGHDDETCLTMVREGGRVVEVLLRVDLRSVQRANLVRLLDGLQQARVLLIDEARQLHEPTLPAVLHALKTSRAWRYVQDPRAFIASLSDPEGRD
;
A
#
# COMPACT_ATOMS: atom_id res chain seq x y z
N MET A 1 -12.91 -3.99 23.38
CA MET A 1 -11.46 -3.89 23.56
C MET A 1 -10.86 -4.25 22.23
N LEU A 2 -10.35 -3.28 21.46
CA LEU A 2 -9.66 -3.55 20.19
C LEU A 2 -8.18 -3.72 20.53
N GLU A 3 -7.66 -4.93 20.39
CA GLU A 3 -6.25 -5.23 20.62
C GLU A 3 -5.39 -4.56 19.53
N ARG A 4 -4.14 -4.23 19.88
CA ARG A 4 -3.19 -3.63 18.95
C ARG A 4 -2.72 -4.70 17.97
N ILE A 5 -3.27 -4.68 16.76
CA ILE A 5 -2.86 -5.56 15.65
C ILE A 5 -1.46 -5.10 15.18
N GLU A 6 -0.44 -5.97 15.27
CA GLU A 6 0.84 -5.76 14.60
C GLU A 6 0.75 -6.19 13.13
N ARG A 7 1.65 -5.68 12.27
CA ARG A 7 1.57 -5.97 10.82
C ARG A 7 1.59 -7.47 10.48
N GLY A 8 2.29 -8.28 11.29
CA GLY A 8 2.36 -9.73 11.10
C GLY A 8 1.09 -10.49 11.53
N ASP A 9 0.21 -9.86 12.32
CA ASP A 9 -0.97 -10.53 12.89
C ASP A 9 -2.16 -10.51 11.92
N LEU A 10 -2.12 -9.63 10.90
CA LEU A 10 -3.24 -9.36 9.98
C LEU A 10 -3.72 -10.61 9.23
N TRP A 11 -2.80 -11.54 8.96
CA TRP A 11 -3.07 -12.76 8.19
C TRP A 11 -2.94 -14.05 9.01
N GLU A 12 -2.84 -13.93 10.34
CA GLU A 12 -2.71 -15.09 11.23
C GLU A 12 -3.93 -16.02 11.14
N HIS A 13 -5.13 -15.43 11.16
CA HIS A 13 -6.40 -16.16 11.23
C HIS A 13 -7.10 -16.34 9.88
N ALA A 14 -6.73 -15.57 8.85
CA ALA A 14 -7.27 -15.67 7.51
C ALA A 14 -6.15 -15.41 6.50
N GLN A 15 -6.10 -16.18 5.40
CA GLN A 15 -5.15 -15.94 4.32
C GLN A 15 -5.86 -15.20 3.19
N PRO A 16 -5.18 -14.27 2.50
CA PRO A 16 -5.77 -13.64 1.33
C PRO A 16 -6.00 -14.71 0.25
N ASP A 17 -7.07 -14.54 -0.51
CA ASP A 17 -7.25 -15.35 -1.71
C ASP A 17 -6.36 -14.83 -2.86
N GLU A 18 -6.33 -15.57 -3.96
CA GLU A 18 -5.57 -15.21 -5.16
C GLU A 18 -6.11 -13.94 -5.86
N ALA A 19 -7.23 -13.34 -5.43
CA ALA A 19 -7.79 -12.18 -6.09
C ALA A 19 -6.89 -10.93 -5.94
N ILE A 20 -6.16 -10.81 -4.82
CA ILE A 20 -5.16 -9.74 -4.65
C ILE A 20 -4.05 -9.88 -5.70
N GLU A 21 -3.50 -11.08 -5.84
CA GLU A 21 -2.43 -11.38 -6.79
C GLU A 21 -2.88 -11.15 -8.24
N ARG A 22 -4.13 -11.52 -8.54
CA ARG A 22 -4.76 -11.30 -9.85
C ARG A 22 -4.91 -9.82 -10.15
N ALA A 23 -5.46 -9.04 -9.21
CA ALA A 23 -5.60 -7.59 -9.34
C ALA A 23 -4.26 -6.89 -9.57
N ALA A 24 -3.22 -7.32 -8.85
CA ALA A 24 -1.87 -6.80 -9.02
C ALA A 24 -1.29 -7.20 -10.39
N SER A 25 -1.45 -8.45 -10.80
CA SER A 25 -0.95 -8.97 -12.09
C SER A 25 -1.58 -8.24 -13.28
N ASP A 26 -2.88 -7.95 -13.22
CA ASP A 26 -3.65 -7.33 -14.30
C ASP A 26 -3.29 -5.85 -14.55
N VAL A 27 -2.64 -5.21 -13.58
CA VAL A 27 -2.34 -3.77 -13.60
C VAL A 27 -0.85 -3.47 -13.58
N LEU A 28 -0.09 -4.15 -12.72
CA LEU A 28 1.32 -3.83 -12.45
C LEU A 28 2.28 -4.82 -13.11
N GLY A 29 1.82 -6.05 -13.40
CA GLY A 29 2.69 -7.14 -13.86
C GLY A 29 3.64 -7.64 -12.76
N ARG A 30 4.09 -8.90 -12.85
CA ARG A 30 4.99 -9.50 -11.85
C ARG A 30 6.46 -9.18 -12.18
N SER A 31 7.23 -8.83 -11.16
CA SER A 31 8.65 -8.51 -11.28
C SER A 31 9.53 -9.56 -10.58
N PRO A 32 10.81 -9.68 -10.98
CA PRO A 32 11.78 -10.49 -10.25
C PRO A 32 11.90 -10.04 -8.79
N SER A 33 12.06 -11.01 -7.90
CA SER A 33 12.27 -10.78 -6.48
C SER A 33 13.65 -11.25 -6.05
N TRP A 34 14.18 -10.64 -4.99
CA TRP A 34 15.45 -11.01 -4.36
C TRP A 34 15.32 -12.20 -3.39
N SER A 35 14.09 -12.65 -3.09
CA SER A 35 13.83 -13.80 -2.22
C SER A 35 12.67 -14.64 -2.77
N PRO A 36 12.72 -15.98 -2.65
CA PRO A 36 11.57 -16.84 -2.96
C PRO A 36 10.38 -16.62 -2.02
N GLU A 37 10.58 -15.94 -0.90
CA GLU A 37 9.55 -15.60 0.09
C GLU A 37 8.88 -14.24 -0.18
N VAL A 38 9.31 -13.53 -1.22
CA VAL A 38 8.81 -12.20 -1.54
C VAL A 38 8.31 -12.20 -2.97
N ASP A 39 7.04 -11.90 -3.17
CA ASP A 39 6.44 -11.67 -4.47
C ASP A 39 6.27 -10.16 -4.69
N ILE A 40 6.67 -9.67 -5.87
CA ILE A 40 6.57 -8.25 -6.22
C ILE A 40 5.80 -8.12 -7.53
N TRP A 41 4.82 -7.22 -7.55
CA TRP A 41 4.18 -6.71 -8.76
C TRP A 41 4.48 -5.23 -8.92
N GLY A 42 4.84 -4.79 -10.12
CA GLY A 42 5.39 -3.46 -10.38
C GLY A 42 6.87 -3.35 -9.97
N HIS A 43 7.37 -2.14 -9.75
CA HIS A 43 8.79 -1.90 -9.43
C HIS A 43 9.00 -1.14 -8.13
N ASP A 44 10.15 -1.39 -7.49
CA ASP A 44 10.57 -0.82 -6.22
C ASP A 44 11.00 0.65 -6.30
N ASP A 45 11.02 1.26 -7.48
CA ASP A 45 11.09 2.69 -7.72
C ASP A 45 9.76 3.32 -8.18
N GLU A 46 8.70 2.52 -8.36
CA GLU A 46 7.38 2.94 -8.85
C GLU A 46 6.23 2.48 -7.92
N THR A 47 5.00 2.48 -8.43
CA THR A 47 3.87 1.83 -7.75
C THR A 47 4.09 0.32 -7.76
N CYS A 48 4.04 -0.30 -6.59
CA CYS A 48 4.22 -1.75 -6.46
C CYS A 48 3.32 -2.35 -5.38
N LEU A 49 3.03 -3.64 -5.55
CA LEU A 49 2.46 -4.48 -4.51
C LEU A 49 3.50 -5.53 -4.14
N THR A 50 3.78 -5.68 -2.85
CA THR A 50 4.67 -6.69 -2.31
C THR A 50 3.88 -7.63 -1.42
N MET A 51 4.07 -8.93 -1.60
CA MET A 51 3.50 -9.96 -0.73
C MET A 51 4.65 -10.76 -0.14
N VAL A 52 4.72 -10.77 1.19
CA VAL A 52 5.75 -11.49 1.95
C VAL A 52 5.13 -12.77 2.50
N ARG A 53 5.86 -13.88 2.34
CA ARG A 53 5.44 -15.20 2.78
C ARG A 53 6.48 -15.83 3.70
N GLU A 54 6.03 -16.42 4.79
CA GLU A 54 6.88 -17.24 5.67
C GLU A 54 6.31 -18.65 5.72
N GLY A 55 7.13 -19.66 5.40
CA GLY A 55 6.67 -21.05 5.34
C GLY A 55 5.50 -21.28 4.36
N GLY A 56 5.43 -20.49 3.30
CA GLY A 56 4.36 -20.53 2.29
C GLY A 56 3.07 -19.78 2.65
N ARG A 57 2.99 -19.16 3.85
CA ARG A 57 1.83 -18.38 4.28
C ARG A 57 2.09 -16.89 4.12
N VAL A 58 1.11 -16.13 3.67
CA VAL A 58 1.20 -14.66 3.60
C VAL A 58 1.24 -14.11 5.01
N VAL A 59 2.24 -13.28 5.28
CA VAL A 59 2.42 -12.54 6.54
C VAL A 59 2.29 -11.03 6.35
N GLU A 60 2.54 -10.52 5.14
CA GLU A 60 2.38 -9.10 4.82
C GLU A 60 1.94 -8.92 3.36
N VAL A 61 1.05 -7.96 3.14
CA VAL A 61 0.72 -7.41 1.81
C VAL A 61 0.89 -5.90 1.89
N LEU A 62 1.81 -5.35 1.11
CA LEU A 62 2.11 -3.92 1.08
C LEU A 62 1.83 -3.35 -0.30
N LEU A 63 0.95 -2.35 -0.37
CA LEU A 63 0.76 -1.53 -1.56
C LEU A 63 1.48 -0.20 -1.39
N ARG A 64 2.39 0.11 -2.29
CA ARG A 64 3.03 1.42 -2.37
C ARG A 64 2.60 2.11 -3.65
N VAL A 65 2.10 3.34 -3.52
CA VAL A 65 1.67 4.16 -4.66
C VAL A 65 2.71 5.25 -4.92
N ASP A 66 3.27 5.28 -6.13
CA ASP A 66 4.17 6.35 -6.54
C ASP A 66 3.38 7.59 -6.99
N LEU A 67 3.30 8.57 -6.11
CA LEU A 67 2.57 9.82 -6.34
C LEU A 67 3.20 10.72 -7.43
N ARG A 68 4.42 10.44 -7.89
CA ARG A 68 5.07 11.19 -8.97
C ARG A 68 4.53 10.80 -10.34
N SER A 69 4.10 9.54 -10.49
CA SER A 69 3.88 8.90 -11.80
C SER A 69 2.58 8.10 -11.89
N VAL A 70 1.84 7.93 -10.77
CA VAL A 70 0.64 7.09 -10.73
C VAL A 70 -0.41 7.54 -11.76
N GLN A 71 -0.75 6.63 -12.66
CA GLN A 71 -1.83 6.85 -13.62
C GLN A 71 -3.17 6.56 -12.95
N ARG A 72 -4.09 7.53 -13.00
CA ARG A 72 -5.44 7.39 -12.41
C ARG A 72 -6.16 6.12 -12.89
N ALA A 73 -6.04 5.76 -14.17
CA ALA A 73 -6.69 4.57 -14.72
C ALA A 73 -6.17 3.27 -14.11
N ASN A 74 -4.86 3.15 -13.91
CA ASN A 74 -4.24 1.99 -13.27
C ASN A 74 -4.63 1.91 -11.80
N LEU A 75 -4.62 3.05 -11.09
CA LEU A 75 -5.06 3.08 -9.69
C LEU A 75 -6.51 2.62 -9.55
N VAL A 76 -7.43 3.13 -10.39
CA VAL A 76 -8.84 2.70 -10.36
C VAL A 76 -8.96 1.20 -10.60
N ARG A 77 -8.30 0.66 -11.63
CA ARG A 77 -8.37 -0.78 -11.93
C ARG A 77 -7.82 -1.65 -10.79
N LEU A 78 -6.73 -1.22 -10.16
CA LEU A 78 -6.15 -1.93 -9.01
C LEU A 78 -7.13 -1.91 -7.83
N LEU A 79 -7.70 -0.75 -7.53
CA LEU A 79 -8.67 -0.58 -6.46
C LEU A 79 -9.94 -1.40 -6.68
N ASP A 80 -10.47 -1.44 -7.91
CA ASP A 80 -11.61 -2.30 -8.27
C ASP A 80 -11.31 -3.78 -8.00
N GLY A 81 -10.10 -4.25 -8.36
CA GLY A 81 -9.67 -5.62 -8.07
C GLY A 81 -9.54 -5.92 -6.58
N LEU A 82 -8.99 -4.98 -5.80
CA LEU A 82 -8.89 -5.11 -4.34
C LEU A 82 -10.28 -5.07 -3.67
N GLN A 83 -11.22 -4.28 -4.18
CA GLN A 83 -12.60 -4.28 -3.72
C GLN A 83 -13.27 -5.64 -3.95
N GLN A 84 -13.00 -6.28 -5.10
CA GLN A 84 -13.49 -7.63 -5.39
C GLN A 84 -12.86 -8.70 -4.48
N ALA A 85 -11.60 -8.51 -4.09
CA ALA A 85 -10.90 -9.34 -3.10
C ALA A 85 -11.41 -9.13 -1.65
N ARG A 86 -12.35 -8.20 -1.44
CA ARG A 86 -12.97 -7.88 -0.14
C ARG A 86 -11.94 -7.53 0.94
N VAL A 87 -10.86 -6.84 0.56
CA VAL A 87 -9.84 -6.36 1.49
C VAL A 87 -10.07 -4.90 1.87
N LEU A 88 -9.60 -4.54 3.05
CA LEU A 88 -9.46 -3.15 3.48
C LEU A 88 -7.99 -2.74 3.37
N LEU A 89 -7.77 -1.44 3.15
CA LEU A 89 -6.44 -0.84 3.14
C LEU A 89 -6.18 -0.19 4.49
N ILE A 90 -4.95 -0.35 4.99
CA ILE A 90 -4.49 0.31 6.21
C ILE A 90 -3.37 1.26 5.82
N ASP A 91 -3.50 2.54 6.16
CA ASP A 91 -2.43 3.52 5.92
C ASP A 91 -1.39 3.56 7.06
N GLU A 92 -0.36 4.39 6.90
CA GLU A 92 0.70 4.55 7.92
C GLU A 92 0.17 5.12 9.25
N ALA A 93 -0.95 5.84 9.23
CA ALA A 93 -1.65 6.36 10.41
C ALA A 93 -2.65 5.35 11.01
N ARG A 94 -2.60 4.09 10.54
CA ARG A 94 -3.47 2.97 10.96
C ARG A 94 -4.96 3.23 10.72
N GLN A 95 -5.30 4.10 9.78
CA GLN A 95 -6.68 4.32 9.37
C GLN A 95 -7.08 3.26 8.35
N LEU A 96 -8.30 2.74 8.49
CA LEU A 96 -8.89 1.79 7.57
C LEU A 96 -9.59 2.54 6.43
N HIS A 97 -9.33 2.10 5.21
CA HIS A 97 -9.90 2.65 4.00
C HIS A 97 -10.50 1.53 3.15
N GLU A 98 -11.72 1.77 2.66
CA GLU A 98 -12.24 1.00 1.54
C GLU A 98 -11.35 1.23 0.31
N PRO A 99 -11.10 0.21 -0.52
CA PRO A 99 -10.31 0.32 -1.75
C PRO A 99 -11.12 1.04 -2.83
N THR A 100 -11.55 2.27 -2.57
CA THR A 100 -12.27 3.14 -3.49
C THR A 100 -11.42 4.35 -3.81
N LEU A 101 -11.54 4.87 -5.04
CA LEU A 101 -10.76 6.03 -5.46
C LEU A 101 -10.94 7.24 -4.50
N PRO A 102 -12.15 7.62 -4.05
CA PRO A 102 -12.30 8.76 -3.14
C PRO A 102 -11.59 8.58 -1.80
N ALA A 103 -11.73 7.41 -1.15
CA ALA A 103 -11.10 7.13 0.13
C ALA A 103 -9.57 7.12 0.01
N VAL A 104 -9.05 6.42 -1.00
CA VAL A 104 -7.61 6.32 -1.25
C VAL A 104 -7.02 7.67 -1.64
N LEU A 105 -7.69 8.46 -2.48
CA LEU A 105 -7.21 9.82 -2.81
C LEU A 105 -7.16 10.73 -1.59
N HIS A 106 -8.13 10.61 -0.67
CA HIS A 106 -8.10 11.36 0.57
C HIS A 106 -6.87 10.98 1.40
N ALA A 107 -6.67 9.68 1.66
CA ALA A 107 -5.52 9.17 2.40
C ALA A 107 -4.17 9.57 1.76
N LEU A 108 -4.07 9.48 0.43
CA LEU A 108 -2.88 9.89 -0.30
C LEU A 108 -2.62 11.38 -0.13
N LYS A 109 -3.63 12.25 -0.28
CA LYS A 109 -3.46 13.71 -0.17
C LYS A 109 -3.08 14.19 1.23
N THR A 110 -3.42 13.43 2.27
CA THR A 110 -3.01 13.72 3.65
C THR A 110 -1.68 13.08 4.02
N SER A 111 -1.09 12.25 3.15
CA SER A 111 0.17 11.55 3.42
C SER A 111 1.39 12.48 3.41
N ARG A 112 2.44 12.05 4.10
CA ARG A 112 3.76 12.69 4.07
C ARG A 112 4.37 12.68 2.65
N ALA A 113 4.18 11.58 1.93
CA ALA A 113 4.66 11.44 0.56
C ALA A 113 4.02 12.49 -0.37
N TRP A 114 2.72 12.76 -0.24
CA TRP A 114 2.07 13.81 -1.01
C TRP A 114 2.63 15.19 -0.70
N ARG A 115 2.78 15.54 0.59
CA ARG A 115 3.40 16.81 0.99
C ARG A 115 4.80 16.99 0.42
N TYR A 116 5.61 15.94 0.45
CA TYR A 116 6.96 15.94 -0.12
C TYR A 116 6.93 16.15 -1.64
N VAL A 117 6.05 15.45 -2.37
CA VAL A 117 5.96 15.58 -3.83
C VAL A 117 5.46 16.97 -4.26
N GLN A 118 4.57 17.59 -3.48
CA GLN A 118 4.04 18.94 -3.78
C GLN A 118 5.08 20.05 -3.57
N ASP A 119 5.81 20.02 -2.44
CA ASP A 119 6.89 20.97 -2.17
C ASP A 119 7.97 20.30 -1.29
N PRO A 120 9.02 19.72 -1.91
CA PRO A 120 10.09 19.05 -1.17
C PRO A 120 10.82 19.99 -0.21
N ARG A 121 10.99 21.28 -0.58
CA ARG A 121 11.74 22.25 0.22
C ARG A 121 10.96 22.61 1.49
N ALA A 122 9.68 22.95 1.34
CA ALA A 122 8.81 23.24 2.48
C ALA A 122 8.63 22.02 3.39
N PHE A 123 8.50 20.82 2.82
CA PHE A 123 8.43 19.58 3.60
C PHE A 123 9.70 19.35 4.43
N ILE A 124 10.89 19.40 3.82
CA ILE A 124 12.17 19.23 4.54
C ILE A 124 12.34 20.30 5.63
N ALA A 125 12.01 21.55 5.32
CA ALA A 125 12.04 22.63 6.32
C ALA A 125 11.12 22.31 7.52
N SER A 126 9.91 21.78 7.26
CA SER A 126 8.97 21.39 8.32
C SER A 126 9.43 20.22 9.19
N LEU A 127 10.38 19.39 8.73
CA LEU A 127 10.97 18.31 9.53
C LEU A 127 12.02 18.80 10.53
N SER A 128 12.56 20.01 10.31
CA SER A 128 13.60 20.59 11.15
C SER A 128 13.02 21.29 12.40
N ASP A 129 11.70 21.32 12.53
CA ASP A 129 10.99 21.92 13.67
C ASP A 129 10.58 20.81 14.66
N PRO A 130 11.22 20.70 15.84
CA PRO A 130 11.05 19.56 16.75
C PRO A 130 9.66 19.48 17.44
N GLU A 131 8.74 20.43 17.20
CA GLU A 131 7.43 20.49 17.85
C GLU A 131 6.24 20.01 16.99
N GLY A 132 6.45 19.54 15.77
CA GLY A 132 5.38 19.10 14.86
C GLY A 132 4.99 17.61 14.96
N ARG A 133 4.62 17.12 16.15
CA ARG A 133 3.96 15.81 16.31
C ARG A 133 2.48 16.01 16.62
N ASP A 134 1.64 15.95 15.59
CA ASP A 134 0.21 15.66 15.73
C ASP A 134 -0.02 14.13 15.77
#